data_AF-A0A3L6EZH3-F1
#
_entry.id   AF-A0A3L6EZH3-F1
#
_cell.length_a   1.000
_cell.length_b   1.000
_cell.length_c   1.000
_cell.angle_alpha   90.00
_cell.angle_beta   90.00
_cell.angle_gamma   90.00
#
_symmetry.space_group_name_H-M   'P 1'
#
loop_
_entity.id
_entity.type
_entity.pdbx_description
1 polymer ?
#
loop_
_entity_poly.entity_id
_entity_poly.type
_entity_poly.pdbx_seq_one_letter_code
_entity_poly.pdbx_strand_id
1 'polypeptide(L)'
;MEGPPRTLIHLLLLLLCIASKCLGGASGLNSTQMVTLKVDASPKLARKIPDTFLGVFFEEMGHGGAGGIWAELVSNRGFEAGGPNTPSNIDPWLIVGDDSSVYVETDRSSCFSRNIVALRMEVLCNDCPAGGVGIYNPGFWGMNIEDGKTYHLVIVAGDSKWIKVEKKLVAKGTNRTSRLQITSKKKGTVWFDQVSLMPADTYKVYYDFFFLVGS
;
A
#
# COMPACT_ATOMS: atom_id res chain seq x y z
N MET A 1 -100.99 28.48 27.97
CA MET A 1 -99.74 27.70 27.91
C MET A 1 -98.82 28.42 26.94
N GLU A 2 -97.91 29.25 27.43
CA GLU A 2 -96.93 29.93 26.59
C GLU A 2 -95.75 28.98 26.32
N GLY A 3 -95.37 28.84 25.05
CA GLY A 3 -94.24 28.00 24.63
C GLY A 3 -92.88 28.59 25.04
N PRO A 4 -91.81 27.77 25.04
CA PRO A 4 -90.50 28.20 25.52
C PRO A 4 -89.95 29.37 24.66
N PRO A 5 -89.23 30.31 25.27
CA PRO A 5 -88.75 31.51 24.58
C PRO A 5 -87.75 31.15 23.48
N ARG A 6 -87.86 31.82 22.32
CA ARG A 6 -87.04 31.59 21.10
C ARG A 6 -85.53 31.62 21.35
N THR A 7 -85.07 32.29 22.41
CA THR A 7 -83.67 32.33 22.84
C THR A 7 -83.15 30.98 23.35
N LEU A 8 -84.01 30.13 23.93
CA LEU A 8 -83.65 28.81 24.44
C LEU A 8 -83.41 27.80 23.30
N ILE A 9 -84.14 27.95 22.19
CA ILE A 9 -84.02 27.09 21.00
C ILE A 9 -82.71 27.40 20.25
N HIS A 10 -82.32 28.68 20.15
CA HIS A 10 -81.05 29.06 19.53
C HIS A 10 -79.84 28.65 20.37
N LEU A 11 -79.95 28.65 21.70
CA LEU A 11 -78.89 28.17 22.59
C LEU A 11 -78.68 26.65 22.47
N LEU A 12 -79.77 25.87 22.38
CA LEU A 12 -79.69 24.42 22.16
C LEU A 12 -79.10 24.05 20.79
N LEU A 13 -79.45 24.81 19.73
CA LEU A 13 -78.92 24.57 18.38
C LEU A 13 -77.42 24.92 18.26
N LEU A 14 -76.94 25.94 18.98
CA LEU A 14 -75.51 26.25 19.03
C LEU A 14 -74.70 25.18 19.78
N LEU A 15 -75.25 24.61 20.87
CA LEU A 15 -74.61 23.55 21.64
C LEU A 15 -74.48 22.23 20.86
N LEU A 16 -75.45 21.88 20.01
CA LEU A 16 -75.36 20.71 19.13
C LEU A 16 -74.29 20.85 18.04
N CYS A 17 -74.05 22.05 17.53
CA CYS A 17 -73.05 22.29 16.47
C CYS A 17 -71.60 22.19 16.95
N ILE A 18 -71.33 22.46 18.23
CA ILE A 18 -69.98 22.42 18.80
C ILE A 18 -69.58 20.96 19.14
N ALA A 19 -70.54 20.09 19.49
CA ALA A 19 -70.27 18.69 19.79
C ALA A 19 -69.89 17.84 18.54
N SER A 20 -70.36 18.22 17.34
CA SER A 20 -70.10 17.45 16.11
C SER A 20 -68.74 17.72 15.43
N LYS A 21 -67.92 18.65 15.93
CA LYS A 21 -66.64 19.02 15.26
C LYS A 21 -65.37 18.48 15.93
N CYS A 22 -65.46 17.67 16.98
CA CYS A 22 -64.29 17.14 17.68
C CYS A 22 -64.10 15.60 17.59
N LEU A 23 -64.72 14.93 16.62
CA LEU A 23 -64.40 13.54 16.25
C LEU A 23 -63.64 13.46 14.92
N GLY A 24 -62.68 14.37 14.72
CA GLY A 24 -61.62 14.19 13.73
C GLY A 24 -60.49 13.37 14.37
N GLY A 25 -60.58 12.05 14.33
CA GLY A 25 -59.50 11.18 14.76
C GLY A 25 -58.23 11.49 13.96
N ALA A 26 -57.18 11.95 14.64
CA ALA A 26 -55.84 12.03 14.08
C ALA A 26 -55.26 10.61 13.98
N SER A 27 -55.76 9.81 13.05
CA SER A 27 -55.06 8.61 12.59
C SER A 27 -54.08 9.04 11.51
N GLY A 28 -52.95 9.60 11.93
CA GLY A 28 -51.75 9.62 11.10
C GLY A 28 -51.40 8.17 10.80
N LEU A 29 -51.71 7.72 9.58
CA LEU A 29 -51.33 6.43 9.05
C LEU A 29 -49.79 6.34 9.02
N ASN A 30 -49.19 5.78 10.06
CA ASN A 30 -47.88 5.15 9.94
C ASN A 30 -48.06 3.85 9.15
N SER A 31 -48.18 3.99 7.83
CA SER A 31 -48.12 2.86 6.91
C SER A 31 -46.68 2.35 6.87
N THR A 32 -46.35 1.38 7.73
CA THR A 32 -45.19 0.51 7.49
C THR A 32 -45.42 -0.24 6.18
N GLN A 33 -44.80 0.26 5.11
CA GLN A 33 -44.88 -0.35 3.79
C GLN A 33 -44.07 -1.66 3.83
N MET A 34 -44.77 -2.79 3.92
CA MET A 34 -44.11 -4.10 3.92
C MET A 34 -43.67 -4.48 2.52
N VAL A 35 -42.35 -4.56 2.32
CA VAL A 35 -41.77 -5.16 1.12
C VAL A 35 -41.61 -6.65 1.36
N THR A 36 -42.19 -7.47 0.49
CA THR A 36 -42.09 -8.93 0.56
C THR A 36 -41.15 -9.45 -0.52
N LEU A 37 -40.06 -10.12 -0.12
CA LEU A 37 -39.19 -10.89 -1.02
C LEU A 37 -39.66 -12.35 -1.02
N LYS A 38 -40.20 -12.82 -2.15
CA LYS A 38 -40.52 -14.25 -2.35
C LYS A 38 -39.34 -14.94 -3.02
N VAL A 39 -38.83 -16.00 -2.41
CA VAL A 39 -37.74 -16.84 -2.94
C VAL A 39 -38.32 -18.20 -3.37
N ASP A 40 -38.04 -18.63 -4.60
CA ASP A 40 -38.43 -19.95 -5.10
C ASP A 40 -37.27 -20.94 -4.92
N ALA A 41 -37.49 -21.97 -4.10
CA ALA A 41 -36.51 -23.01 -3.80
C ALA A 41 -36.74 -24.30 -4.59
N SER A 42 -37.57 -24.27 -5.64
CA SER A 42 -37.88 -25.45 -6.46
C SER A 42 -36.63 -26.02 -7.16
N PRO A 43 -36.29 -27.31 -6.97
CA PRO A 43 -35.09 -27.92 -7.54
C PRO A 43 -35.00 -27.85 -9.08
N LYS A 44 -36.15 -27.76 -9.76
CA LYS A 44 -36.25 -27.65 -11.22
C LYS A 44 -35.67 -26.33 -11.78
N LEU A 45 -35.56 -25.30 -10.93
CA LEU A 45 -35.03 -23.98 -11.29
C LEU A 45 -33.59 -23.78 -10.81
N ALA A 46 -33.05 -24.71 -10.02
CA ALA A 46 -31.70 -24.63 -9.50
C ALA A 46 -30.67 -24.80 -10.61
N ARG A 47 -29.68 -23.90 -10.68
CA ARG A 47 -28.49 -24.03 -11.51
C ARG A 47 -27.26 -24.08 -10.61
N LYS A 48 -26.31 -24.98 -10.92
CA LYS A 48 -25.03 -24.98 -10.22
C LYS A 48 -24.33 -23.65 -10.50
N ILE A 49 -23.94 -22.94 -9.44
CA ILE A 49 -23.07 -21.76 -9.56
C ILE A 49 -21.71 -22.27 -10.07
N PRO A 50 -21.16 -21.69 -11.15
CA PRO A 50 -19.86 -22.10 -11.67
C PRO A 50 -18.77 -21.99 -10.60
N ASP A 51 -17.81 -22.91 -10.60
CA ASP A 51 -16.70 -22.88 -9.63
C ASP A 51 -15.77 -21.66 -9.88
N THR A 52 -15.90 -21.01 -11.05
CA THR A 52 -15.20 -19.76 -11.44
C THR A 52 -15.99 -18.49 -11.18
N PHE A 53 -17.12 -18.58 -10.46
CA PHE A 53 -17.98 -17.42 -10.23
C PHE A 53 -17.29 -16.31 -9.42
N LEU A 54 -16.34 -16.67 -8.55
CA LEU A 54 -15.51 -15.74 -7.80
C LEU A 54 -14.05 -15.92 -8.20
N GLY A 55 -13.37 -14.80 -8.48
CA GLY A 55 -11.97 -14.77 -8.88
C GLY A 55 -11.28 -13.47 -8.46
N VAL A 56 -9.98 -13.40 -8.72
CA VAL A 56 -9.16 -12.20 -8.47
C VAL A 56 -8.66 -11.66 -9.80
N PHE A 57 -8.77 -10.34 -9.98
CA PHE A 57 -8.11 -9.61 -11.05
C PHE A 57 -6.92 -8.85 -10.47
N PHE A 58 -5.80 -8.83 -11.20
CA PHE A 58 -4.58 -8.19 -10.75
C PHE A 58 -3.95 -7.37 -11.88
N GLU A 59 -3.60 -6.14 -11.56
CA GLU A 59 -2.77 -5.23 -12.35
C GLU A 59 -1.85 -4.47 -11.39
N GLU A 60 -0.75 -3.92 -11.89
CA GLU A 60 0.10 -3.03 -11.09
C GLU A 60 -0.56 -1.65 -11.02
N MET A 61 -1.46 -1.49 -10.05
CA MET A 61 -2.06 -0.20 -9.71
C MET A 61 -1.92 0.04 -8.21
N GLY A 62 -1.50 1.26 -7.86
CA GLY A 62 -1.43 1.70 -6.46
C GLY A 62 -0.52 0.84 -5.57
N HIS A 63 0.58 0.30 -6.11
CA HIS A 63 1.52 -0.58 -5.39
C HIS A 63 0.91 -1.94 -4.98
N GLY A 64 -0.04 -2.46 -5.77
CA GLY A 64 -0.62 -3.79 -5.55
C GLY A 64 0.38 -4.93 -5.76
N GLY A 65 1.35 -4.75 -6.66
CA GLY A 65 2.46 -5.67 -6.88
C GLY A 65 3.69 -5.28 -6.07
N ALA A 66 4.47 -4.34 -6.60
CA ALA A 66 5.66 -3.81 -5.94
C ALA A 66 5.28 -2.93 -4.74
N GLY A 67 5.67 -3.35 -3.54
CA GLY A 67 5.21 -2.77 -2.27
C GLY A 67 3.92 -3.39 -1.73
N GLY A 68 3.32 -4.34 -2.46
CA GLY A 68 2.14 -5.09 -2.09
C GLY A 68 2.44 -6.58 -2.02
N ILE A 69 1.94 -7.37 -2.98
CA ILE A 69 2.08 -8.84 -2.95
C ILE A 69 3.52 -9.32 -3.21
N TRP A 70 4.37 -8.50 -3.85
CA TRP A 70 5.79 -8.82 -4.02
C TRP A 70 6.56 -8.46 -2.75
N ALA A 71 7.19 -9.47 -2.14
CA ALA A 71 7.89 -9.35 -0.85
C ALA A 71 9.23 -8.57 -0.89
N GLU A 72 9.58 -7.95 -2.01
CA GLU A 72 10.73 -7.05 -2.09
C GLU A 72 10.46 -5.81 -1.24
N LEU A 73 11.39 -5.52 -0.32
CA LEU A 73 11.29 -4.34 0.54
C LEU A 73 11.94 -3.11 -0.07
N VAL A 74 12.89 -3.30 -1.00
CA VAL A 74 13.62 -2.20 -1.65
C VAL A 74 12.83 -1.67 -2.84
N SER A 75 12.46 -0.39 -2.80
CA SER A 75 11.86 0.30 -3.94
C SER A 75 12.95 0.81 -4.90
N ASN A 76 12.68 0.81 -6.20
CA ASN A 76 13.65 1.21 -7.24
C ASN A 76 15.00 0.48 -7.10
N ARG A 77 14.95 -0.85 -6.96
CA ARG A 77 16.12 -1.70 -6.68
C ARG A 77 17.22 -1.71 -7.76
N GLY A 78 16.85 -1.38 -9.00
CA GLY A 78 17.75 -1.34 -10.16
C GLY A 78 18.08 0.08 -10.64
N PHE A 79 17.65 1.14 -9.94
CA PHE A 79 17.89 2.54 -10.35
C PHE A 79 17.33 2.89 -11.75
N GLU A 80 16.29 2.18 -12.18
CA GLU A 80 15.71 2.26 -13.53
C GLU A 80 14.54 3.24 -13.64
N ALA A 81 14.15 3.89 -12.53
CA ALA A 81 12.96 4.76 -12.51
C ALA A 81 13.03 5.98 -13.46
N GLY A 82 14.23 6.43 -13.84
CA GLY A 82 14.44 7.48 -14.86
C GLY A 82 14.56 6.96 -16.29
N GLY A 83 14.43 5.65 -16.52
CA GLY A 83 14.69 5.01 -17.80
C GLY A 83 16.20 4.92 -18.12
N PRO A 84 16.59 4.81 -19.41
CA PRO A 84 17.98 4.59 -19.80
C PRO A 84 18.85 5.86 -19.76
N ASN A 85 18.26 7.04 -19.50
CA ASN A 85 18.99 8.30 -19.48
C ASN A 85 19.75 8.46 -18.15
N THR A 86 20.95 9.02 -18.21
CA THR A 86 21.80 9.24 -17.04
C THR A 86 22.12 10.72 -16.87
N PRO A 87 22.01 11.28 -15.64
CA PRO A 87 21.57 10.60 -14.43
C PRO A 87 20.07 10.21 -14.47
N SER A 88 19.79 8.97 -14.07
CA SER A 88 18.46 8.40 -13.90
C SER A 88 17.87 8.87 -12.56
N ASN A 89 16.55 8.83 -12.45
CA ASN A 89 15.87 9.12 -11.20
C ASN A 89 16.14 7.97 -10.20
N ILE A 90 16.70 8.32 -9.05
CA ILE A 90 16.99 7.38 -7.98
C ILE A 90 15.91 7.35 -6.89
N ASP A 91 14.84 8.13 -6.99
CA ASP A 91 13.74 8.09 -6.00
C ASP A 91 13.27 6.63 -5.75
N PRO A 92 13.13 6.17 -4.48
CA PRO A 92 13.18 6.93 -3.23
C PRO A 92 14.53 6.85 -2.49
N TRP A 93 15.62 6.53 -3.17
CA TRP A 93 16.95 6.51 -2.56
C TRP A 93 17.40 7.90 -2.15
N LEU A 94 18.02 7.99 -0.97
CA LEU A 94 18.45 9.23 -0.34
C LEU A 94 19.86 9.10 0.23
N ILE A 95 20.56 10.23 0.33
CA ILE A 95 21.95 10.28 0.80
C ILE A 95 22.01 10.21 2.34
N VAL A 96 23.00 9.49 2.86
CA VAL A 96 23.44 9.51 4.25
C VAL A 96 24.76 10.26 4.32
N GLY A 97 24.74 11.50 4.79
CA GLY A 97 25.90 12.40 4.79
C GLY A 97 25.57 13.71 4.08
N ASP A 98 26.61 14.46 3.76
CA ASP A 98 26.54 15.71 2.99
C ASP A 98 27.48 15.67 1.76
N ASP A 99 27.37 16.70 0.91
CA ASP A 99 28.14 16.84 -0.34
C ASP A 99 29.66 16.90 -0.14
N SER A 100 30.14 17.17 1.08
CA SER A 100 31.59 17.14 1.40
C SER A 100 32.09 15.72 1.67
N SER A 101 31.18 14.80 1.98
CA SER A 101 31.47 13.47 2.49
C SER A 101 31.15 12.35 1.50
N VAL A 102 30.16 12.53 0.64
CA VAL A 102 29.72 11.54 -0.34
C VAL A 102 29.12 12.20 -1.58
N TYR A 103 29.46 11.66 -2.75
CA TYR A 103 28.84 12.02 -4.03
C TYR A 103 28.13 10.79 -4.60
N VAL A 104 26.90 10.98 -5.10
CA VAL A 104 26.05 9.90 -5.61
C VAL A 104 25.46 10.33 -6.94
N GLU A 105 25.63 9.49 -7.97
CA GLU A 105 25.06 9.69 -9.30
C GLU A 105 24.78 8.32 -9.93
N THR A 106 24.00 8.27 -11.00
CA THR A 106 23.89 7.05 -11.82
C THR A 106 24.58 7.22 -13.16
N ASP A 107 25.22 6.17 -13.64
CA ASP A 107 25.81 6.10 -14.98
C ASP A 107 25.46 4.77 -15.66
N ARG A 108 26.01 4.54 -16.86
CA ARG A 108 25.72 3.35 -17.69
C ARG A 108 26.71 2.19 -17.48
N SER A 109 27.29 2.07 -16.29
CA SER A 109 28.36 1.09 -16.02
C SER A 109 27.88 -0.27 -15.50
N SER A 110 26.57 -0.51 -15.43
CA SER A 110 26.05 -1.79 -14.94
C SER A 110 26.57 -2.96 -15.77
N CYS A 111 26.80 -4.10 -15.10
CA CYS A 111 27.13 -5.35 -15.77
C CYS A 111 25.94 -6.03 -16.47
N PHE A 112 24.72 -5.53 -16.29
CA PHE A 112 23.51 -6.11 -16.88
C PHE A 112 23.15 -5.45 -18.21
N SER A 113 22.93 -6.25 -19.25
CA SER A 113 22.58 -5.72 -20.58
C SER A 113 21.15 -5.16 -20.66
N ARG A 114 20.24 -5.68 -19.83
CA ARG A 114 18.83 -5.27 -19.76
C ARG A 114 18.61 -4.00 -18.96
N ASN A 115 19.44 -3.78 -17.95
CA ASN A 115 19.49 -2.55 -17.17
C ASN A 115 20.94 -2.08 -17.11
N ILE A 116 21.30 -1.18 -18.02
CA ILE A 116 22.66 -0.65 -18.09
C ILE A 116 22.94 0.41 -17.02
N VAL A 117 21.91 0.87 -16.29
CA VAL A 117 22.04 1.92 -15.28
C VAL A 117 22.55 1.33 -13.97
N ALA A 118 23.61 1.94 -13.42
CA ALA A 118 24.15 1.63 -12.11
C ALA A 118 24.26 2.89 -11.26
N LEU A 119 24.12 2.75 -9.94
CA LEU A 119 24.39 3.82 -8.99
C LEU A 119 25.87 3.87 -8.64
N ARG A 120 26.55 4.96 -8.99
CA ARG A 120 27.91 5.29 -8.56
C ARG A 120 27.87 6.02 -7.22
N MET A 121 28.51 5.45 -6.21
CA MET A 121 28.71 6.09 -4.91
C MET A 121 30.20 6.34 -4.68
N GLU A 122 30.55 7.59 -4.44
CA GLU A 122 31.91 8.03 -4.14
C GLU A 122 31.97 8.61 -2.73
N VAL A 123 32.65 7.90 -1.82
CA VAL A 123 32.94 8.39 -0.48
C VAL A 123 34.17 9.28 -0.53
N LEU A 124 34.03 10.52 -0.07
CA LEU A 124 35.02 11.59 -0.16
C LEU A 124 35.77 11.84 1.16
N CYS A 125 35.13 11.53 2.30
CA CYS A 125 35.71 11.72 3.63
C CYS A 125 36.84 10.73 3.95
N ASN A 126 37.88 11.23 4.63
CA ASN A 126 38.91 10.40 5.25
C ASN A 126 38.49 9.98 6.67
N ASP A 127 37.95 10.93 7.44
CA ASP A 127 37.47 10.74 8.81
C ASP A 127 35.94 10.76 8.84
N CYS A 128 35.32 9.71 8.29
CA CYS A 128 33.87 9.63 8.21
C CYS A 128 33.22 9.40 9.59
N PRO A 129 31.98 9.86 9.81
CA PRO A 129 31.24 9.65 11.06
C PRO A 129 31.13 8.17 11.48
N ALA A 130 30.81 7.93 12.76
CA ALA A 130 30.71 6.57 13.32
C ALA A 130 29.69 5.66 12.59
N GLY A 131 28.65 6.23 11.96
CA GLY A 131 27.69 5.50 11.12
C GLY A 131 28.10 5.32 9.65
N GLY A 132 29.20 5.94 9.22
CA GLY A 132 29.60 6.05 7.82
C GLY A 132 28.71 7.01 7.02
N VAL A 133 29.03 7.13 5.75
CA VAL A 133 28.26 7.89 4.75
C VAL A 133 27.91 7.00 3.56
N GLY A 134 26.87 7.34 2.80
CA GLY A 134 26.41 6.55 1.67
C GLY A 134 24.97 6.84 1.29
N ILE A 135 24.15 5.80 1.17
CA ILE A 135 22.76 5.88 0.70
C ILE A 135 21.81 5.09 1.59
N TYR A 136 20.52 5.40 1.52
CA TYR A 136 19.47 4.60 2.11
C TYR A 136 18.23 4.51 1.23
N ASN A 137 17.48 3.43 1.41
CA ASN A 137 16.18 3.21 0.78
C ASN A 137 15.12 3.06 1.88
N PRO A 138 14.05 3.88 1.87
CA PRO A 138 12.96 3.78 2.84
C PRO A 138 12.00 2.62 2.53
N GLY A 139 12.14 1.95 1.38
CA GLY A 139 11.19 0.97 0.89
C GLY A 139 9.89 1.62 0.43
N PHE A 140 8.79 0.91 0.61
CA PHE A 140 7.44 1.37 0.27
C PHE A 140 6.77 1.97 1.52
N TRP A 141 7.03 3.26 1.78
CA TRP A 141 6.58 3.99 2.99
C TRP A 141 7.09 3.42 4.32
N GLY A 142 8.24 2.73 4.27
CA GLY A 142 8.83 2.03 5.41
C GLY A 142 9.00 0.54 5.12
N MET A 143 9.95 -0.09 5.81
CA MET A 143 10.15 -1.54 5.78
C MET A 143 9.66 -2.13 7.10
N ASN A 144 8.71 -3.07 7.03
CA ASN A 144 8.27 -3.83 8.19
C ASN A 144 9.31 -4.90 8.56
N ILE A 145 10.15 -4.56 9.53
CA ILE A 145 11.13 -5.47 10.11
C ILE A 145 10.56 -6.02 11.40
N GLU A 146 10.60 -7.34 11.57
CA GLU A 146 10.04 -8.06 12.71
C GLU A 146 11.14 -8.80 13.46
N ASP A 147 11.11 -8.71 14.79
CA ASP A 147 12.11 -9.33 15.65
C ASP A 147 12.26 -10.84 15.40
N GLY A 148 13.50 -11.32 15.39
CA GLY A 148 13.83 -12.73 15.13
C GLY A 148 13.63 -13.21 13.69
N LYS A 149 12.96 -12.43 12.81
CA LYS A 149 12.85 -12.78 11.40
C LYS A 149 14.19 -12.62 10.68
N THR A 150 14.39 -13.47 9.67
CA THR A 150 15.56 -13.41 8.81
C THR A 150 15.21 -12.73 7.49
N TYR A 151 16.11 -11.93 6.98
CA TYR A 151 16.00 -11.22 5.70
C TYR A 151 17.22 -11.52 4.84
N HIS A 152 17.00 -11.74 3.55
CA HIS A 152 18.04 -12.00 2.55
C HIS A 152 18.37 -10.69 1.84
N LEU A 153 19.56 -10.17 2.11
CA LEU A 153 20.14 -9.03 1.40
C LEU A 153 20.96 -9.55 0.22
N VAL A 154 20.70 -9.02 -0.96
CA VAL A 154 21.52 -9.21 -2.16
C VAL A 154 21.88 -7.84 -2.73
N ILE A 155 23.15 -7.64 -3.04
CA ILE A 155 23.64 -6.43 -3.71
C ILE A 155 24.59 -6.88 -4.81
N VAL A 156 24.38 -6.42 -6.04
CA VAL A 156 25.41 -6.55 -7.07
C VAL A 156 26.23 -5.26 -7.01
N ALA A 157 27.50 -5.39 -6.66
CA ALA A 157 28.40 -4.26 -6.46
C ALA A 157 29.70 -4.49 -7.21
N GLY A 158 30.27 -3.43 -7.75
CA GLY A 158 31.50 -3.55 -8.53
C GLY A 158 32.19 -2.22 -8.74
N ASP A 159 33.45 -2.31 -9.08
CA ASP A 159 34.19 -1.25 -9.77
C ASP A 159 34.42 -1.72 -11.22
N SER A 160 35.67 -1.98 -11.58
CA SER A 160 36.09 -2.80 -12.70
C SER A 160 35.55 -4.25 -12.71
N LYS A 161 35.29 -4.85 -11.52
CA LYS A 161 34.78 -6.21 -11.42
C LYS A 161 33.55 -6.28 -10.50
N TRP A 162 32.42 -6.62 -11.10
CA TRP A 162 31.16 -6.81 -10.40
C TRP A 162 31.11 -8.15 -9.66
N ILE A 163 30.60 -8.11 -8.43
CA ILE A 163 30.38 -9.26 -7.57
C ILE A 163 28.97 -9.21 -6.98
N LYS A 164 28.38 -10.40 -6.80
CA LYS A 164 27.14 -10.56 -6.03
C LYS A 164 27.51 -10.72 -4.56
N VAL A 165 27.03 -9.82 -3.71
CA VAL A 165 27.16 -9.88 -2.27
C VAL A 165 25.84 -10.36 -1.69
N GLU A 166 25.88 -11.46 -0.92
CA GLU A 166 24.71 -12.05 -0.30
C GLU A 166 24.89 -12.15 1.21
N LYS A 167 23.86 -11.73 1.96
CA LYS A 167 23.89 -11.80 3.42
C LYS A 167 22.52 -12.12 3.98
N LYS A 168 22.48 -13.02 4.96
CA LYS A 168 21.31 -13.19 5.84
C LYS A 168 21.43 -12.25 7.03
N LEU A 169 20.41 -11.43 7.23
CA LEU A 169 20.27 -10.50 8.35
C LEU A 169 19.19 -11.03 9.29
N VAL A 170 19.50 -11.16 10.58
CA VAL A 170 18.51 -11.51 11.60
C VAL A 170 18.16 -10.24 12.35
N ALA A 171 16.86 -9.89 12.35
CA ALA A 171 16.36 -8.72 13.05
C ALA A 171 16.47 -8.91 14.58
N LYS A 172 16.81 -7.83 15.27
CA LYS A 172 16.92 -7.77 16.74
C LYS A 172 15.81 -6.95 17.40
N GLY A 173 14.78 -6.61 16.63
CA GLY A 173 13.67 -5.79 17.06
C GLY A 173 12.66 -5.59 15.95
N THR A 174 11.45 -5.21 16.33
CA THR A 174 10.35 -4.94 15.39
C THR A 174 10.22 -3.43 15.15
N ASN A 175 10.23 -3.01 13.88
CA ASN A 175 9.96 -1.64 13.49
C ASN A 175 9.34 -1.58 12.07
N ARG A 176 8.17 -0.94 11.97
CA ARG A 176 7.38 -0.81 10.75
C ARG A 176 7.88 0.25 9.77
N THR A 177 8.71 1.18 10.25
CA THR A 177 9.24 2.31 9.46
C THR A 177 10.75 2.19 9.26
N SER A 178 11.27 0.95 9.26
CA SER A 178 12.69 0.70 9.03
C SER A 178 13.11 1.08 7.61
N ARG A 179 14.42 1.19 7.38
CA ARG A 179 15.04 1.50 6.09
C ARG A 179 16.30 0.68 5.90
N LEU A 180 16.68 0.40 4.65
CA LEU A 180 17.97 -0.20 4.31
C LEU A 180 19.00 0.92 4.16
N GLN A 181 20.14 0.83 4.85
CA GLN A 181 21.27 1.76 4.65
C GLN A 181 22.49 1.00 4.14
N ILE A 182 23.17 1.58 3.14
CA ILE A 182 24.44 1.11 2.63
C ILE A 182 25.43 2.25 2.86
N THR A 183 26.32 2.09 3.85
CA THR A 183 27.30 3.11 4.22
C THR A 183 28.72 2.55 4.24
N SER A 184 29.69 3.44 4.03
CA SER A 184 31.11 3.15 4.17
C SER A 184 31.79 4.25 4.97
N LYS A 185 32.89 3.88 5.62
CA LYS A 185 33.84 4.80 6.26
C LYS A 185 35.14 4.93 5.48
N LYS A 186 35.29 4.14 4.42
CA LYS A 186 36.49 4.11 3.59
C LYS A 186 36.23 4.97 2.36
N LYS A 187 37.12 5.94 2.15
CA LYS A 187 37.20 6.73 0.93
C LYS A 187 37.35 5.81 -0.29
N GLY A 188 36.62 6.09 -1.36
CA GLY A 188 36.67 5.31 -2.59
C GLY A 188 35.36 5.35 -3.37
N THR A 189 35.36 4.75 -4.55
CA THR A 189 34.20 4.66 -5.44
C THR A 189 33.73 3.22 -5.57
N VAL A 190 32.42 3.02 -5.54
CA VAL A 190 31.77 1.73 -5.78
C VAL A 190 30.48 1.94 -6.56
N TRP A 191 30.17 1.00 -7.44
CA TRP A 191 28.91 0.98 -8.17
C TRP A 191 27.99 -0.10 -7.60
N PHE A 192 26.69 0.15 -7.66
CA PHE A 192 25.63 -0.76 -7.24
C PHE A 192 24.57 -0.93 -8.33
N ASP A 193 24.04 -2.15 -8.43
CA ASP A 193 22.82 -2.49 -9.16
C ASP A 193 22.14 -3.66 -8.44
N GLN A 194 20.86 -3.91 -8.73
CA GLN A 194 20.06 -5.03 -8.25
C GLN A 194 20.11 -5.21 -6.72
N VAL A 195 19.82 -4.14 -5.98
CA VAL A 195 19.80 -4.14 -4.51
C VAL A 195 18.48 -4.70 -4.00
N SER A 196 18.50 -5.83 -3.31
CA SER A 196 17.31 -6.56 -2.88
C SER A 196 17.35 -6.88 -1.40
N LEU A 197 16.21 -6.73 -0.71
CA LEU A 197 16.02 -7.18 0.66
C LEU A 197 14.65 -7.86 0.78
N MET A 198 14.65 -9.17 1.00
CA MET A 198 13.42 -9.96 1.09
C MET A 198 13.35 -10.76 2.41
N PRO A 199 12.17 -10.94 3.03
CA PRO A 199 11.99 -11.87 4.15
C PRO A 199 12.37 -13.32 3.76
N ALA A 200 12.92 -14.08 4.70
CA ALA A 200 13.34 -15.49 4.53
C ALA A 200 12.19 -16.50 4.53
N ASP A 201 10.98 -16.06 4.83
CA ASP A 201 9.75 -16.84 4.89
C ASP A 201 8.75 -16.40 3.82
N THR A 202 9.22 -16.21 2.59
CA THR A 202 8.35 -15.87 1.45
C THR A 202 7.39 -17.02 1.10
N TYR A 203 6.22 -16.69 0.56
CA TYR A 203 5.25 -17.70 0.12
C TYR A 203 5.90 -18.68 -0.87
N LYS A 204 5.93 -19.96 -0.49
CA LYS A 204 6.58 -21.05 -1.23
C LYS A 204 8.09 -20.86 -1.50
N VAL A 205 8.78 -19.96 -0.80
CA VAL A 205 10.26 -19.88 -0.72
C VAL A 205 10.91 -19.60 -2.10
N TYR A 206 10.40 -18.61 -2.85
CA TYR A 206 10.98 -18.20 -4.14
C TYR A 206 12.00 -17.07 -3.98
N TYR A 207 13.28 -17.41 -3.77
CA TYR A 207 14.39 -16.44 -3.67
C TYR A 207 15.10 -16.18 -5.01
N ASP A 208 15.16 -17.19 -5.87
CA ASP A 208 16.07 -17.19 -7.03
C ASP A 208 15.40 -16.80 -8.36
N PHE A 209 14.07 -16.75 -8.42
CA PHE A 209 13.39 -16.70 -9.71
C PHE A 209 13.61 -15.38 -10.48
N PHE A 210 13.92 -14.27 -9.80
CA PHE A 210 13.98 -12.95 -10.46
C PHE A 210 15.39 -12.45 -10.77
N PHE A 211 16.44 -12.96 -10.12
CA PHE A 211 17.81 -12.64 -10.55
C PHE A 211 18.17 -13.29 -11.90
N LEU A 212 17.53 -14.41 -12.25
CA LEU A 212 17.79 -15.12 -13.51
C LEU A 212 17.01 -14.55 -14.71
N VAL A 213 15.90 -13.85 -14.50
CA VAL A 213 15.10 -13.27 -15.59
C VAL A 213 15.71 -11.94 -16.10
N GLY A 214 16.61 -11.33 -15.31
CA GLY A 214 17.31 -10.08 -15.63
C GLY A 214 18.68 -10.22 -16.29
N SER A 215 19.11 -11.44 -16.68
CA SER A 215 20.38 -11.65 -17.41
C SER A 215 20.24 -11.40 -18.91
#